data_AF-A0A3D5UWF6-F1
#
_entry.id   AF-A0A3D5UWF6-F1
#
_cell.length_a   1.000
_cell.length_b   1.000
_cell.length_c   1.000
_cell.angle_alpha   90.00
_cell.angle_beta   90.00
_cell.angle_gamma   90.00
#
_symmetry.space_group_name_H-M   'P 1'
#
loop_
_entity.id
_entity.type
_entity.pdbx_description
1 polymer ?
#
loop_
_entity_poly.entity_id
_entity_poly.type
_entity_poly.pdbx_seq_one_letter_code
_entity_poly.pdbx_strand_id
1 'polypeptide(L)'
;MSGTDKKQAERQSYNRASPDPAKLAEGIRAGNRTALARAITLVESSRADHQDIAQKLLAMLLPETGKAVRLGLSGAPGVGKSTFTEAFGQYLTGQGHKVAVLAIDPSSARTGGSILGDKTRMELLARDPNAFIRPSPSGGTLGGVARRTREAMLLTEAAGYDVVIVETV
;
A
#
# COMPACT_ATOMS: atom_id res chain seq x y z
N MET A 1 13.35 39.96 -11.33
CA MET A 1 12.59 38.70 -11.12
C MET A 1 11.27 39.05 -10.48
N SER A 2 10.15 38.64 -11.08
CA SER A 2 8.82 39.03 -10.61
C SER A 2 8.48 38.30 -9.29
N GLY A 3 7.59 38.87 -8.47
CA GLY A 3 7.13 38.24 -7.23
C GLY A 3 6.42 36.88 -7.46
N THR A 4 6.01 36.60 -8.69
CA THR A 4 5.38 35.36 -9.14
C THR A 4 6.42 34.24 -9.32
N ASP A 5 7.62 34.58 -9.79
CA ASP A 5 8.73 33.62 -9.98
C ASP A 5 9.30 33.13 -8.64
N LYS A 6 9.33 34.00 -7.61
CA LYS A 6 9.76 33.64 -6.26
C LYS A 6 8.77 32.69 -5.56
N LYS A 7 7.46 32.89 -5.71
CA LYS A 7 6.43 31.99 -5.15
C LYS A 7 6.39 30.62 -5.82
N GLN A 8 6.73 30.51 -7.11
CA GLN A 8 6.86 29.23 -7.79
C GLN A 8 8.16 28.50 -7.40
N ALA A 9 9.26 29.22 -7.21
CA ALA A 9 10.52 28.65 -6.71
C ALA A 9 10.40 28.17 -5.24
N GLU A 10 9.68 28.88 -4.38
CA GLU A 10 9.41 28.47 -2.98
C GLU A 10 8.45 27.27 -2.87
N ARG A 11 7.50 27.12 -3.81
CA ARG A 11 6.64 25.93 -3.87
C ARG A 11 7.38 24.69 -4.39
N GLN A 12 8.38 24.88 -5.25
CA GLN A 12 9.24 23.81 -5.75
C GLN A 12 10.29 23.35 -4.72
N SER A 13 10.77 24.24 -3.84
CA SER A 13 11.76 23.91 -2.80
C SER A 13 11.16 23.11 -1.63
N TYR A 14 9.86 23.22 -1.36
CA TYR A 14 9.17 22.45 -0.32
C TYR A 14 9.05 20.94 -0.62
N ASN A 15 9.32 20.50 -1.86
CA ASN A 15 8.97 19.16 -2.35
C ASN A 15 10.20 18.29 -2.75
N ARG A 16 11.37 18.48 -2.14
CA ARG A 16 12.61 17.75 -2.51
C ARG A 16 13.45 17.19 -1.35
N ALA A 17 12.95 17.16 -0.12
CA ALA A 17 13.61 16.34 0.89
C ALA A 17 13.26 14.87 0.62
N SER A 18 14.25 14.05 0.28
CA SER A 18 14.07 12.59 0.21
C SER A 18 13.43 12.11 1.51
N PRO A 19 12.40 11.25 1.46
CA PRO A 19 11.69 10.84 2.66
C PRO A 19 12.65 10.15 3.63
N ASP A 20 12.67 10.64 4.86
CA ASP A 20 13.46 10.08 5.96
C ASP A 20 12.86 8.72 6.39
N PRO A 21 13.59 7.59 6.25
CA PRO A 21 13.11 6.28 6.65
C PRO A 21 12.70 6.21 8.13
N ALA A 22 13.40 6.90 9.02
CA ALA A 22 13.11 6.83 10.46
C ALA A 22 11.76 7.47 10.79
N LYS A 23 11.49 8.67 10.25
CA LYS A 23 10.19 9.34 10.39
C LYS A 23 9.05 8.56 9.76
N LEU A 24 9.30 7.88 8.63
CA LEU A 24 8.31 6.98 8.04
C LEU A 24 8.02 5.78 8.94
N ALA A 25 9.05 5.18 9.54
CA ALA A 25 8.89 4.06 10.48
C ALA A 25 8.08 4.46 11.71
N GLU A 26 8.36 5.62 12.31
CA GLU A 26 7.58 6.17 13.42
C GLU A 26 6.12 6.39 13.03
N GLY A 27 5.87 6.97 11.86
CA GLY A 27 4.50 7.15 11.35
C GLY A 27 3.76 5.83 11.16
N ILE A 28 4.44 4.81 10.63
CA ILE A 28 3.86 3.47 10.43
C ILE A 28 3.51 2.83 11.78
N ARG A 29 4.41 2.86 12.76
CA ARG A 29 4.17 2.35 14.12
C ARG A 29 2.99 3.04 14.80
N ALA A 30 2.81 4.34 14.53
CA ALA A 30 1.70 5.13 15.03
C ALA A 30 0.38 4.88 14.25
N GLY A 31 0.35 3.96 13.29
CA GLY A 31 -0.84 3.66 12.48
C GLY A 31 -1.18 4.74 11.44
N ASN A 32 -0.24 5.62 11.08
CA ASN A 32 -0.48 6.69 10.12
C ASN A 32 -0.65 6.12 8.70
N ARG A 33 -1.89 6.10 8.21
CA ARG A 33 -2.28 5.58 6.89
C ARG A 33 -1.55 6.27 5.73
N THR A 34 -1.23 7.56 5.85
CA THR A 34 -0.49 8.31 4.83
C THR A 34 0.98 7.90 4.80
N ALA A 35 1.60 7.66 5.96
CA ALA A 35 2.97 7.15 6.03
C ALA A 35 3.06 5.74 5.42
N LEU A 36 2.10 4.86 5.76
CA LEU A 36 1.99 3.53 5.18
C LEU A 36 1.83 3.56 3.65
N ALA A 37 0.92 4.38 3.13
CA ALA A 37 0.72 4.52 1.69
C ALA A 37 2.00 4.99 0.97
N ARG A 38 2.70 5.99 1.53
CA ARG A 38 3.98 6.48 0.98
C ARG A 38 5.08 5.42 1.01
N ALA A 39 5.17 4.65 2.08
CA ALA A 39 6.13 3.56 2.20
C ALA A 39 5.89 2.46 1.15
N ILE A 40 4.62 2.09 0.92
CA ILE A 40 4.28 1.12 -0.13
C ILE A 40 4.62 1.70 -1.52
N THR A 41 4.39 2.99 -1.76
CA THR A 41 4.83 3.63 -3.01
C THR A 41 6.35 3.58 -3.22
N LEU A 42 7.15 3.71 -2.15
CA LEU A 42 8.61 3.55 -2.25
C LEU A 42 9.00 2.12 -2.63
N VAL A 43 8.38 1.11 -2.00
CA VAL A 43 8.56 -0.32 -2.32
C VAL A 43 8.18 -0.63 -3.76
N GLU A 44 7.09 -0.04 -4.26
CA GLU A 44 6.62 -0.26 -5.63
C GLU A 44 7.47 0.44 -6.70
N SER A 45 8.32 1.39 -6.30
CA SER A 45 9.09 2.21 -7.23
C SER A 45 10.22 1.43 -7.93
N SER A 46 10.45 1.75 -9.20
CA SER A 46 11.59 1.26 -9.97
C SER A 46 12.86 2.10 -9.80
N ARG A 47 12.79 3.24 -9.11
CA ARG A 47 13.95 4.12 -8.91
C ARG A 47 14.88 3.58 -7.82
N ALA A 48 16.18 3.59 -8.08
CA ALA A 48 17.18 3.07 -7.15
C ALA A 48 17.20 3.82 -5.80
N ASP A 49 17.08 5.15 -5.83
CA ASP A 49 17.03 5.99 -4.62
C ASP A 49 15.83 5.65 -3.72
N HIS A 50 14.67 5.38 -4.31
CA HIS A 50 13.49 4.93 -3.57
C HIS A 50 13.67 3.52 -3.00
N GLN A 51 14.31 2.62 -3.74
CA GLN A 51 14.57 1.26 -3.29
C GLN A 51 15.51 1.23 -2.08
N ASP A 52 16.55 2.06 -2.07
CA ASP A 52 17.47 2.18 -0.93
C ASP A 52 16.75 2.65 0.35
N ILE A 53 15.85 3.64 0.22
CA ILE A 53 15.00 4.13 1.31
C ILE A 53 14.07 3.02 1.79
N ALA A 54 13.42 2.31 0.86
CA ALA A 54 12.49 1.22 1.18
C ALA A 54 13.17 0.07 1.93
N GLN A 55 14.38 -0.34 1.52
CA GLN A 55 15.12 -1.41 2.20
C GLN A 55 15.52 -1.01 3.63
N LYS A 56 15.98 0.24 3.83
CA LYS A 56 16.28 0.76 5.17
C LYS A 56 15.03 0.80 6.05
N LEU A 57 13.91 1.26 5.50
CA LEU A 57 12.63 1.29 6.20
C LEU A 57 12.16 -0.12 6.60
N LEU A 58 12.19 -1.07 5.67
CA LEU A 58 11.82 -2.47 5.95
C LEU A 58 12.69 -3.07 7.05
N ALA A 59 14.01 -2.86 7.00
CA ALA A 59 14.93 -3.36 8.02
C ALA A 59 14.58 -2.84 9.43
N MET A 60 14.16 -1.58 9.56
CA MET A 60 13.74 -1.01 10.85
C MET A 60 12.44 -1.61 11.38
N LEU A 61 11.54 -2.02 10.49
CA LEU A 61 10.18 -2.48 10.83
C LEU A 61 10.05 -4.00 10.93
N LEU A 62 10.99 -4.77 10.36
CA LEU A 62 10.97 -6.24 10.37
C LEU A 62 10.63 -6.88 11.73
N PRO A 63 11.16 -6.41 12.89
CA PRO A 63 10.83 -6.99 14.20
C PRO A 63 9.34 -6.92 14.59
N GLU A 64 8.56 -6.04 13.95
CA GLU A 64 7.13 -5.83 14.23
C GLU A 64 6.22 -6.68 13.32
N THR A 65 6.81 -7.42 12.37
CA THR A 65 6.09 -8.17 11.33
C THR A 65 5.89 -9.66 11.69
N GLY A 66 5.10 -10.37 10.88
CA GLY A 66 4.91 -11.83 10.96
C GLY A 66 3.76 -12.30 11.85
N LYS A 67 3.01 -11.38 12.47
CA LYS A 67 1.91 -11.71 13.40
C LYS A 67 0.53 -11.76 12.75
N ALA A 68 0.39 -11.25 11.53
CA ALA A 68 -0.89 -11.19 10.84
C ALA A 68 -1.25 -12.51 10.16
N VAL A 69 -2.56 -12.76 10.06
CA VAL A 69 -3.10 -13.79 9.17
C VAL A 69 -3.03 -13.26 7.73
N ARG A 70 -2.36 -13.99 6.84
CA ARG A 70 -2.24 -13.65 5.41
C ARG A 70 -3.18 -14.54 4.60
N LEU A 71 -4.16 -13.95 3.93
CA LEU A 71 -5.15 -14.65 3.11
C LEU A 71 -4.97 -14.32 1.63
N GLY A 72 -4.70 -15.32 0.80
CA GLY A 72 -4.71 -15.17 -0.65
C GLY A 72 -6.09 -15.48 -1.22
N LEU A 73 -6.63 -14.60 -2.07
CA LEU A 73 -7.88 -14.78 -2.79
C LEU A 73 -7.64 -14.74 -4.30
N SER A 74 -8.09 -15.78 -4.99
CA SER A 74 -7.99 -15.91 -6.44
C SER A 74 -9.24 -16.57 -7.01
N GLY A 75 -9.43 -16.44 -8.32
CA GLY A 75 -10.60 -16.96 -9.03
C GLY A 75 -10.84 -16.23 -10.34
N ALA A 76 -11.71 -16.80 -11.19
CA ALA A 76 -12.01 -16.26 -12.50
C ALA A 76 -12.50 -14.79 -12.45
N PRO A 77 -12.25 -13.98 -13.49
CA PRO A 77 -12.85 -12.65 -13.61
C PRO A 77 -14.38 -12.72 -13.47
N GLY A 78 -14.97 -11.80 -12.69
CA GLY A 78 -16.43 -11.73 -12.51
C GLY A 78 -17.03 -12.71 -11.49
N VAL A 79 -16.26 -13.61 -10.86
CA VAL A 79 -16.80 -14.55 -9.85
C VAL A 79 -17.23 -13.89 -8.53
N GLY A 80 -17.06 -12.58 -8.39
CA GLY A 80 -17.45 -11.82 -7.19
C GLY A 80 -16.37 -11.70 -6.11
N LYS A 81 -15.09 -11.86 -6.46
CA LYS A 81 -13.95 -11.78 -5.52
C LYS A 81 -13.95 -10.49 -4.70
N SER A 82 -13.99 -9.34 -5.36
CA SER A 82 -13.96 -8.04 -4.67
C SER A 82 -15.21 -7.82 -3.81
N THR A 83 -16.37 -8.34 -4.23
CA THR A 83 -17.61 -8.32 -3.42
C THR A 83 -17.45 -9.17 -2.16
N PHE A 84 -16.84 -10.35 -2.28
CA PHE A 84 -16.50 -11.18 -1.13
C PHE A 84 -15.48 -10.48 -0.21
N THR A 85 -14.42 -9.90 -0.78
CA THR A 85 -13.38 -9.17 -0.03
C THR A 85 -13.99 -8.01 0.76
N GLU A 86 -14.92 -7.24 0.17
CA GLU A 86 -15.63 -6.18 0.89
C GLU A 86 -16.44 -6.74 2.06
N ALA A 87 -17.33 -7.69 1.81
CA ALA A 87 -18.22 -8.25 2.83
C ALA A 87 -17.43 -8.94 3.96
N PHE A 88 -16.41 -9.72 3.62
CA PHE A 88 -15.55 -10.40 4.58
C PHE A 88 -14.69 -9.41 5.37
N GLY A 89 -14.13 -8.39 4.70
CA GLY A 89 -13.38 -7.33 5.36
C GLY A 89 -14.23 -6.57 6.36
N GLN A 90 -15.47 -6.20 6.01
CA GLN A 90 -16.41 -5.52 6.92
C GLN A 90 -16.80 -6.40 8.10
N TYR A 91 -17.00 -7.69 7.87
CA TYR A 91 -17.23 -8.63 8.95
C TYR A 91 -16.07 -8.64 9.95
N LEU A 92 -14.83 -8.75 9.46
CA LEU A 92 -13.63 -8.75 10.29
C LEU A 92 -13.41 -7.43 11.04
N THR A 93 -13.58 -6.28 10.38
CA THR A 93 -13.48 -4.99 11.06
C THR A 93 -14.57 -4.80 12.11
N GLY A 94 -15.78 -5.32 11.85
CA GLY A 94 -16.86 -5.40 12.83
C GLY A 94 -16.56 -6.30 14.05
N GLN A 95 -15.63 -7.25 13.92
CA GLN A 95 -15.10 -8.05 15.04
C GLN A 95 -13.89 -7.37 15.74
N GLY A 96 -13.50 -6.18 15.32
CA GLY A 96 -12.38 -5.42 15.91
C GLY A 96 -11.01 -5.68 15.28
N HIS A 97 -10.93 -6.45 14.19
CA HIS A 97 -9.69 -6.64 13.45
C HIS A 97 -9.34 -5.41 12.60
N LYS A 98 -8.04 -5.22 12.36
CA LYS A 98 -7.52 -4.24 11.39
C LYS A 98 -7.12 -4.97 10.11
N VAL A 99 -7.86 -4.69 9.03
CA VAL A 99 -7.75 -5.43 7.77
C VAL A 99 -7.01 -4.62 6.71
N ALA A 100 -5.93 -5.15 6.15
CA ALA A 100 -5.30 -4.61 4.96
C ALA A 100 -5.70 -5.44 3.73
N VAL A 101 -6.04 -4.77 2.63
CA VAL A 101 -6.34 -5.40 1.34
C VAL A 101 -5.33 -4.91 0.31
N LEU A 102 -4.56 -5.84 -0.26
CA LEU A 102 -3.62 -5.61 -1.34
C LEU A 102 -4.19 -6.23 -2.62
N ALA A 103 -4.79 -5.39 -3.48
CA ALA A 103 -5.37 -5.84 -4.74
C ALA A 103 -4.31 -5.81 -5.84
N ILE A 104 -4.02 -6.96 -6.44
CA ILE A 104 -2.97 -7.15 -7.44
C ILE A 104 -3.63 -7.40 -8.79
N ASP A 105 -3.48 -6.45 -9.72
CA ASP A 105 -3.99 -6.58 -11.09
C ASP A 105 -2.82 -6.84 -12.07
N PRO A 106 -2.69 -8.06 -12.65
CA PRO A 106 -1.66 -8.41 -13.65
C PRO A 106 -1.73 -7.57 -14.93
N SER A 107 -2.88 -7.00 -15.26
CA SER A 107 -3.10 -6.23 -16.49
C SER A 107 -2.53 -4.81 -16.40
N SER A 108 -2.27 -4.33 -15.18
CA SER A 108 -1.77 -2.98 -14.92
C SER A 108 -0.35 -2.72 -15.45
N ALA A 109 0.39 -3.76 -15.85
CA ALA A 109 1.64 -3.63 -16.59
C ALA A 109 1.48 -2.88 -17.93
N ARG A 110 0.29 -2.94 -18.56
CA ARG A 110 0.01 -2.23 -19.82
C ARG A 110 -0.52 -0.81 -19.60
N THR A 111 -1.17 -0.54 -18.47
CA THR A 111 -1.87 0.73 -18.21
C THR A 111 -1.14 1.65 -17.22
N GLY A 112 -0.05 1.20 -16.61
CA GLY A 112 0.75 2.00 -15.67
C GLY A 112 0.22 2.01 -14.23
N GLY A 113 -0.71 1.12 -13.90
CA GLY A 113 -1.32 1.02 -12.55
C GLY A 113 -2.82 1.34 -12.54
N SER A 114 -3.60 0.51 -11.84
CA SER A 114 -4.98 0.83 -11.46
C SER A 114 -4.94 1.77 -10.25
N ILE A 115 -5.14 3.08 -10.45
CA ILE A 115 -5.15 4.04 -9.31
C ILE A 115 -6.49 3.97 -8.54
N LEU A 116 -7.60 3.71 -9.23
CA LEU A 116 -8.96 3.90 -8.71
C LEU A 116 -9.89 2.66 -8.82
N GLY A 117 -9.59 1.71 -9.71
CA GLY A 117 -10.55 0.66 -10.12
C GLY A 117 -10.98 -0.29 -8.99
N ASP A 118 -10.06 -0.63 -8.09
CA ASP A 118 -10.36 -1.59 -7.01
C ASP A 118 -10.99 -0.91 -5.79
N LYS A 119 -10.65 0.38 -5.55
CA LYS A 119 -11.28 1.16 -4.47
C LYS A 119 -12.75 1.46 -4.75
N THR A 120 -13.15 1.60 -6.02
CA THR A 120 -14.56 1.77 -6.39
C THR A 120 -15.39 0.49 -6.27
N ARG A 121 -14.74 -0.68 -6.20
CA ARG A 121 -15.40 -1.99 -6.03
C ARG A 121 -15.61 -2.38 -4.56
N MET A 122 -14.97 -1.68 -3.62
CA MET A 122 -15.03 -1.91 -2.18
C MET A 122 -15.34 -0.59 -1.45
N GLU A 123 -16.44 0.07 -1.83
CA GLU A 123 -16.79 1.43 -1.38
C GLU A 123 -16.95 1.54 0.14
N LEU A 124 -17.59 0.56 0.76
CA LEU A 124 -17.88 0.59 2.20
C LEU A 124 -16.61 0.29 2.99
N LEU A 125 -15.88 -0.76 2.61
CA LEU A 125 -14.63 -1.12 3.26
C LEU A 125 -13.56 -0.03 3.10
N ALA A 126 -13.55 0.69 1.96
CA ALA A 126 -12.63 1.81 1.74
C ALA A 126 -12.81 2.97 2.73
N ARG A 127 -14.02 3.13 3.31
CA ARG A 127 -14.36 4.17 4.29
C ARG A 127 -14.14 3.72 5.74
N ASP A 128 -13.91 2.43 5.98
CA ASP A 128 -13.70 1.90 7.32
C ASP A 128 -12.32 2.35 7.88
N PRO A 129 -12.27 2.97 9.08
CA PRO A 129 -11.03 3.40 9.70
C PRO A 129 -10.08 2.23 10.01
N ASN A 130 -10.61 1.03 10.25
CA ASN A 130 -9.86 -0.20 10.53
C ASN A 130 -9.41 -0.95 9.27
N ALA A 131 -9.89 -0.55 8.09
CA ALA A 131 -9.48 -1.15 6.82
C ALA A 131 -8.50 -0.26 6.04
N PHE A 132 -7.54 -0.87 5.34
CA PHE A 132 -6.65 -0.17 4.41
C PHE A 132 -6.58 -0.89 3.07
N ILE A 133 -6.98 -0.20 2.00
CA ILE A 133 -7.02 -0.77 0.65
C ILE A 133 -5.93 -0.13 -0.21
N ARG A 134 -5.06 -0.97 -0.76
CA ARG A 134 -4.00 -0.56 -1.69
C ARG A 134 -4.10 -1.37 -2.99
N PRO A 135 -4.55 -0.74 -4.09
CA PRO A 135 -4.34 -1.27 -5.43
C PRO A 135 -2.84 -1.29 -5.71
N SER A 136 -2.27 -2.41 -6.15
CA SER A 136 -0.84 -2.55 -6.42
C SER A 136 -0.62 -2.79 -7.91
N PRO A 137 0.32 -2.09 -8.57
CA PRO A 137 0.68 -2.36 -9.95
C PRO A 137 1.40 -3.69 -10.08
N SER A 138 1.08 -4.45 -11.12
CA SER A 138 1.85 -5.59 -11.58
C SER A 138 3.11 -5.07 -12.28
N GLY A 139 4.16 -4.79 -11.52
CA GLY A 139 5.42 -4.30 -12.07
C GLY A 139 6.09 -5.30 -13.02
N GLY A 140 5.75 -5.25 -14.31
CA GLY A 140 6.47 -5.77 -15.49
C GLY A 140 6.76 -7.28 -15.59
N THR A 141 7.02 -7.96 -14.47
CA THR A 141 7.36 -9.39 -14.36
C THR A 141 6.71 -9.97 -13.11
N LEU A 142 6.24 -11.23 -13.18
CA LEU A 142 5.57 -11.91 -12.07
C LEU A 142 6.42 -11.91 -10.78
N GLY A 143 7.75 -12.08 -10.90
CA GLY A 143 8.68 -12.05 -9.77
C GLY A 143 8.79 -10.68 -9.09
N GLY A 144 8.74 -9.60 -9.88
CA GLY A 144 8.73 -8.22 -9.36
C GLY A 144 7.45 -7.92 -8.56
N VAL A 145 6.31 -8.42 -9.03
CA VAL A 145 5.02 -8.31 -8.32
C VAL A 145 5.07 -9.02 -6.98
N ALA A 146 5.47 -10.30 -6.98
CA ALA A 146 5.53 -11.11 -5.77
C ALA A 146 6.44 -10.48 -4.69
N ARG A 147 7.61 -9.95 -5.08
CA ARG A 147 8.52 -9.27 -4.16
C ARG A 147 7.88 -8.02 -3.54
N ARG A 148 7.29 -7.15 -4.35
CA ARG A 148 6.68 -5.89 -3.89
C ARG A 148 5.46 -6.15 -3.01
N THR A 149 4.63 -7.13 -3.35
CA THR A 149 3.52 -7.57 -2.51
C THR A 149 4.02 -8.04 -1.16
N ARG A 150 5.07 -8.87 -1.12
CA ARG A 150 5.66 -9.31 0.15
C ARG A 150 6.12 -8.15 1.01
N GLU A 151 6.84 -7.19 0.42
CA GLU A 151 7.31 -6.00 1.14
C GLU A 151 6.14 -5.12 1.61
N ALA A 152 5.09 -4.97 0.82
CA ALA A 152 3.87 -4.26 1.22
C ALA A 152 3.14 -4.96 2.38
N MET A 153 3.06 -6.29 2.39
CA MET A 153 2.49 -7.06 3.52
C MET A 153 3.25 -6.78 4.83
N LEU A 154 4.58 -6.77 4.77
CA LEU A 154 5.42 -6.46 5.95
C LEU A 154 5.14 -5.04 6.47
N LEU A 155 4.99 -4.05 5.59
CA LEU A 155 4.65 -2.69 5.99
C LEU A 155 3.26 -2.59 6.64
N THR A 156 2.27 -3.32 6.11
CA THR A 156 0.93 -3.36 6.72
C THR A 156 0.96 -4.05 8.09
N GLU A 157 1.73 -5.11 8.25
CA GLU A 157 1.89 -5.78 9.55
C GLU A 157 2.52 -4.86 10.59
N ALA A 158 3.59 -4.15 10.21
CA ALA A 158 4.23 -3.17 11.08
C ALA A 158 3.32 -1.97 11.43
N ALA A 159 2.34 -1.65 10.58
CA ALA A 159 1.28 -0.67 10.88
C ALA A 159 0.18 -1.21 11.82
N GLY A 160 0.34 -2.44 12.32
CA GLY A 160 -0.60 -3.09 13.22
C GLY A 160 -1.88 -3.56 12.53
N TYR A 161 -1.82 -3.92 11.25
CA TYR A 161 -2.88 -4.71 10.60
C TYR A 161 -2.63 -6.18 10.91
N ASP A 162 -3.63 -6.85 11.49
CA ASP A 162 -3.56 -8.25 11.94
C ASP A 162 -4.19 -9.23 10.94
N VAL A 163 -4.88 -8.72 9.92
CA VAL A 163 -5.31 -9.50 8.75
C VAL A 163 -4.85 -8.80 7.47
N VAL A 164 -4.18 -9.54 6.59
CA VAL A 164 -3.76 -9.05 5.27
C VAL A 164 -4.35 -9.94 4.18
N ILE A 165 -5.28 -9.38 3.40
CA ILE A 165 -5.91 -10.02 2.25
C ILE A 165 -5.16 -9.62 0.99
N VAL A 166 -4.73 -10.59 0.21
CA VAL A 166 -4.10 -10.39 -1.10
C VAL A 166 -5.04 -10.96 -2.17
N GLU A 167 -5.64 -10.08 -2.96
CA GLU A 167 -6.57 -10.47 -4.02
C GLU A 167 -5.88 -10.33 -5.39
N THR A 168 -5.93 -11.37 -6.22
CA THR A 168 -5.60 -11.23 -7.65
C THR A 168 -6.85 -10.75 -8.38
N VAL A 169 -6.79 -9.66 -9.14
CA VAL A 169 -7.95 -9.11 -9.86
C VAL A 169 -8.14 -9.83 -11.20
#